data_AF-A0A436D9F4-F1
#
_entry.id   AF-A0A436D9F4-F1
#
_cell.length_a   1.000
_cell.length_b   1.000
_cell.length_c   1.000
_cell.angle_alpha   90.00
_cell.angle_beta   90.00
_cell.angle_gamma   90.00
#
_symmetry.space_group_name_H-M   'P 1'
#
loop_
_entity.id
_entity.type
_entity.pdbx_description
1 polymer ?
#
loop_
_entity_poly.entity_id
_entity_poly.type
_entity_poly.pdbx_seq_one_letter_code
_entity_poly.pdbx_strand_id
1 'polypeptide(L)'
;MTDIAATVAPTVIGRSLWGDAWARLKANRAAMFSLYYLALIGVVSVFGPWFVPHQYTTIYADYVRMPPSLSAYPKADMIETALTEAIKRMRVDIKEWRQEGNQVFVTVKSTRPIDDRNIRYLDRSDAFDDTKIESKSPDGLEVTMSASIKQQYFLFGTDNTGRDLLSRTLMAGRISLAIGLLAGVVAVVIGVVYGAAAGFAGGKVDEGM
;
A
#
# COMPACT_ATOMS: atom_id res chain seq x y z
N MET A 1 41.20 -25.52 -70.65
CA MET A 1 40.30 -26.36 -69.82
C MET A 1 41.16 -26.81 -68.64
N THR A 2 41.04 -26.29 -67.43
CA THR A 2 39.82 -26.11 -66.61
C THR A 2 40.08 -25.06 -65.52
N ASP A 3 39.34 -23.94 -65.53
CA ASP A 3 39.23 -23.06 -64.37
C ASP A 3 38.28 -23.72 -63.36
N ILE A 4 38.82 -24.15 -62.22
CA ILE A 4 38.01 -24.63 -61.09
C ILE A 4 37.55 -23.38 -60.34
N ALA A 5 36.36 -22.89 -60.70
CA ALA A 5 35.67 -21.87 -59.93
C ALA A 5 35.43 -22.41 -58.51
N ALA A 6 36.16 -21.87 -57.53
CA ALA A 6 35.94 -22.17 -56.13
C ALA A 6 34.55 -21.65 -55.73
N THR A 7 33.59 -22.56 -55.58
CA THR A 7 32.28 -22.30 -55.01
C THR A 7 32.46 -21.93 -53.54
N VAL A 8 32.39 -20.63 -53.24
CA VAL A 8 32.35 -20.13 -51.86
C VAL A 8 31.06 -20.66 -51.22
N ALA A 9 31.21 -21.61 -50.29
CA ALA A 9 30.08 -22.14 -49.53
C ALA A 9 29.40 -20.98 -48.76
N PRO A 10 28.06 -20.92 -48.72
CA PRO A 10 27.36 -19.85 -48.03
C PRO A 10 27.72 -19.87 -46.54
N THR A 11 28.16 -18.73 -46.02
CA THR A 11 28.44 -18.53 -44.59
C THR A 11 27.16 -18.77 -43.78
N VAL A 12 27.12 -19.86 -43.02
CA VAL A 12 26.03 -20.15 -42.09
C VAL A 12 26.11 -19.14 -40.94
N ILE A 13 25.19 -18.16 -40.93
CA ILE A 13 25.09 -17.18 -39.86
C ILE A 13 24.62 -17.90 -38.59
N GLY A 14 25.52 -18.04 -37.61
CA GLY A 14 25.19 -18.58 -36.30
C GLY A 14 24.12 -17.75 -35.62
N ARG A 15 22.98 -18.34 -35.31
CA ARG A 15 21.87 -17.69 -34.59
C ARG A 15 22.18 -17.75 -33.10
N SER A 16 22.01 -16.64 -32.39
CA SER A 16 22.14 -16.64 -30.93
C SER A 16 20.97 -17.41 -30.32
N LEU A 17 21.28 -18.38 -29.45
CA LEU A 17 20.27 -19.17 -28.71
C LEU A 17 19.32 -18.27 -27.91
N TRP A 18 19.82 -17.15 -27.41
CA TRP A 18 19.02 -16.13 -26.72
C TRP A 18 18.05 -15.43 -27.68
N GLY A 19 18.51 -15.10 -28.89
CA GLY A 19 17.69 -14.49 -29.93
C GLY A 19 16.56 -15.43 -30.37
N ASP A 20 16.85 -16.71 -30.54
CA ASP A 20 15.86 -17.72 -30.90
C ASP A 20 14.83 -17.93 -29.78
N ALA A 21 15.26 -17.95 -28.51
CA ALA A 21 14.36 -18.05 -27.36
C ALA A 21 13.44 -16.82 -27.26
N TRP A 22 13.97 -15.62 -27.44
CA TRP A 22 13.20 -14.38 -27.39
C TRP A 22 12.20 -14.26 -28.55
N ALA A 23 12.59 -14.68 -29.75
CA ALA A 23 11.71 -14.73 -30.90
C ALA A 23 10.51 -15.67 -30.66
N ARG A 24 10.75 -16.86 -30.08
CA ARG A 24 9.70 -17.81 -29.70
C ARG A 24 8.76 -17.24 -28.63
N LEU A 25 9.30 -16.55 -27.63
CA LEU A 25 8.48 -15.93 -26.59
C LEU A 25 7.56 -14.85 -27.18
N LYS A 26 8.08 -13.96 -28.04
CA LYS A 26 7.30 -12.92 -28.71
C LYS A 26 6.23 -13.46 -29.65
N ALA A 27 6.50 -14.58 -30.30
CA ALA A 27 5.51 -15.22 -31.16
C ALA A 27 4.28 -15.68 -30.36
N ASN A 28 4.43 -15.98 -29.06
CA ASN A 28 3.35 -16.38 -28.19
C ASN A 28 2.69 -15.16 -27.51
N ARG A 29 1.55 -14.73 -28.06
CA ARG A 29 0.78 -13.58 -27.54
C ARG A 29 0.31 -13.78 -26.09
N ALA A 30 -0.08 -15.01 -25.72
CA ALA A 30 -0.54 -15.30 -24.36
C ALA A 30 0.60 -15.18 -23.33
N ALA A 31 1.79 -15.67 -23.69
CA ALA A 31 2.99 -15.53 -22.87
C ALA A 31 3.45 -14.06 -22.75
N MET A 32 3.32 -13.27 -23.82
CA MET A 32 3.63 -11.84 -23.76
C MET A 32 2.65 -11.08 -22.87
N PHE A 33 1.35 -11.41 -22.93
CA PHE A 33 0.35 -10.80 -22.07
C PHE A 33 0.63 -11.07 -20.58
N SER A 34 0.93 -12.32 -20.22
CA SER A 34 1.27 -12.67 -18.83
C SER A 34 2.56 -11.98 -18.38
N LEU A 35 3.56 -11.88 -19.25
CA LEU A 35 4.80 -11.15 -18.96
C LEU A 35 4.53 -9.66 -18.67
N TYR A 36 3.71 -8.99 -19.48
CA TYR A 36 3.34 -7.60 -19.24
C TYR A 36 2.51 -7.42 -17.97
N TYR A 37 1.59 -8.35 -17.68
CA TYR A 37 0.79 -8.31 -16.47
C TYR A 37 1.66 -8.45 -15.21
N LEU A 38 2.61 -9.39 -15.20
CA LEU A 38 3.56 -9.57 -14.10
C LEU A 38 4.49 -8.36 -13.96
N ALA A 39 4.97 -7.81 -15.07
CA ALA A 39 5.78 -6.58 -15.05
C ALA A 39 4.99 -5.40 -14.47
N LEU A 40 3.72 -5.25 -14.86
CA LEU A 40 2.83 -4.22 -14.33
C LEU A 40 2.63 -4.38 -12.82
N ILE A 41 2.29 -5.58 -12.33
CA ILE A 41 2.16 -5.86 -10.89
C ILE A 41 3.48 -5.58 -10.16
N GLY A 42 4.60 -5.95 -10.77
CA GLY A 42 5.94 -5.67 -10.25
C GLY A 42 6.16 -4.19 -10.04
N VAL A 43 5.89 -3.39 -11.08
CA VAL A 43 6.00 -1.91 -11.02
C VAL A 43 5.04 -1.34 -9.98
N VAL A 44 3.77 -1.73 -10.01
CA VAL A 44 2.76 -1.24 -9.06
C VAL A 44 3.14 -1.59 -7.62
N SER A 45 3.69 -2.77 -7.36
CA SER A 45 4.09 -3.16 -6.01
C SER A 45 5.35 -2.42 -5.54
N VAL A 46 6.33 -2.21 -6.42
CA VAL A 46 7.59 -1.53 -6.08
C VAL A 46 7.37 -0.02 -5.87
N PHE A 47 6.65 0.62 -6.78
CA PHE A 47 6.46 2.07 -6.81
C PHE A 47 5.16 2.51 -6.13
N GLY A 48 4.13 1.67 -6.08
CA GLY A 48 2.83 1.99 -5.49
C GLY A 48 2.90 2.56 -4.08
N PRO A 49 3.69 1.98 -3.14
CA PRO A 49 3.81 2.51 -1.78
C PRO A 49 4.28 3.97 -1.68
N TRP A 50 4.91 4.53 -2.73
CA TRP A 50 5.26 5.96 -2.76
C TRP A 50 4.09 6.88 -3.09
N PHE A 51 3.05 6.37 -3.76
CA PHE A 51 1.91 7.17 -4.21
C PHE A 51 0.69 7.02 -3.31
N VAL A 52 0.68 6.07 -2.37
CA VAL A 52 -0.44 5.90 -1.45
C VAL A 52 -0.34 6.93 -0.32
N PRO A 53 -1.41 7.67 0.00
CA PRO A 53 -1.38 8.72 1.03
C PRO A 53 -1.19 8.18 2.46
N HIS A 54 -1.55 6.92 2.71
CA HIS A 54 -1.54 6.30 4.03
C HIS A 54 -0.25 5.51 4.25
N GLN A 55 0.30 5.57 5.46
CA GLN A 55 1.38 4.67 5.84
C GLN A 55 0.81 3.29 6.17
N TYR A 56 1.48 2.22 5.72
CA TYR A 56 1.03 0.84 5.93
C TYR A 56 0.96 0.42 7.42
N THR A 57 1.61 1.17 8.31
CA THR A 57 1.63 0.95 9.77
C THR A 57 0.58 1.77 10.52
N THR A 58 0.00 2.80 9.92
CA THR A 58 -0.98 3.68 10.58
C THR A 58 -2.28 2.92 10.86
N ILE A 59 -2.81 3.12 12.07
CA ILE A 59 -4.04 2.51 12.54
C ILE A 59 -5.08 3.62 12.69
N TYR A 60 -6.18 3.52 11.97
CA TYR A 60 -7.31 4.44 12.09
C TYR A 60 -8.42 3.81 12.94
N ALA A 61 -8.44 4.14 14.23
CA ALA A 61 -9.34 3.55 15.21
C ALA A 61 -10.82 3.87 14.93
N ASP A 62 -11.11 5.02 14.33
CA ASP A 62 -12.49 5.42 14.01
C ASP A 62 -12.97 4.83 12.67
N TYR A 63 -12.07 4.20 11.90
CA TYR A 63 -12.35 3.61 10.58
C TYR A 63 -12.09 2.10 10.57
N VAL A 64 -12.72 1.35 11.47
CA VAL A 64 -12.58 -0.13 11.54
C VAL A 64 -13.57 -0.82 10.60
N ARG A 65 -13.08 -1.80 9.81
CA ARG A 65 -13.89 -2.61 8.87
C ARG A 65 -14.68 -1.78 7.86
N MET A 66 -14.10 -0.68 7.38
CA MET A 66 -14.73 0.16 6.37
C MET A 66 -14.66 -0.54 5.00
N PRO A 67 -15.76 -0.53 4.22
CA PRO A 67 -15.77 -1.10 2.89
C PRO A 67 -14.88 -0.29 1.93
N PRO A 68 -14.47 -0.87 0.79
CA PRO A 68 -13.77 -0.13 -0.26
C PRO A 68 -14.63 1.02 -0.79
N SER A 69 -14.05 2.21 -0.89
CA SER A 69 -14.75 3.38 -1.41
C SER A 69 -13.85 4.33 -2.18
N LEU A 70 -14.42 4.95 -3.21
CA LEU A 70 -13.81 6.05 -3.96
C LEU A 70 -14.09 7.41 -3.33
N SER A 71 -15.11 7.50 -2.48
CA SER A 71 -15.47 8.72 -1.75
C SER A 71 -14.64 8.83 -0.47
N ALA A 72 -14.35 10.05 -0.04
CA ALA A 72 -13.72 10.28 1.25
C ALA A 72 -14.64 9.87 2.42
N TYR A 73 -14.01 9.43 3.51
CA TYR A 73 -14.58 9.29 4.84
C TYR A 73 -14.15 10.47 5.72
N PRO A 74 -14.93 10.86 6.75
CA PRO A 74 -16.22 10.30 7.11
C PRO A 74 -17.34 10.73 6.14
N LYS A 75 -18.28 9.83 5.86
CA LYS A 75 -19.49 10.15 5.08
C LYS A 75 -20.48 10.93 5.96
N ALA A 76 -21.45 11.59 5.33
CA ALA A 76 -22.41 12.46 6.02
C ALA A 76 -23.16 11.76 7.17
N ASP A 77 -23.49 10.48 7.01
CA ASP A 77 -24.11 9.61 8.02
C ASP A 77 -23.18 9.24 9.19
N MET A 78 -21.86 9.25 8.95
CA MET A 78 -20.85 8.88 9.95
C MET A 78 -20.37 10.05 10.80
N ILE A 79 -20.53 11.30 10.34
CA ILE A 79 -20.05 12.50 11.05
C ILE A 79 -20.67 12.59 12.45
N GLU A 80 -21.99 12.43 12.55
CA GLU A 80 -22.70 12.50 13.83
C GLU A 80 -22.25 11.39 14.80
N THR A 81 -22.07 10.17 14.27
CA THR A 81 -21.62 9.03 15.06
C THR A 81 -20.19 9.25 15.57
N ALA A 82 -19.28 9.67 14.69
CA ALA A 82 -17.90 9.97 15.04
C ALA A 82 -17.80 11.10 16.08
N LEU A 83 -18.60 12.16 15.90
CA LEU A 83 -18.68 13.28 16.83
C LEU A 83 -19.17 12.82 18.20
N THR A 84 -20.23 12.02 18.23
CA THR A 84 -20.80 11.46 19.46
C THR A 84 -19.81 10.57 20.19
N GLU A 85 -19.08 9.71 19.47
CA GLU A 85 -18.05 8.85 20.07
C GLU A 85 -16.87 9.66 20.62
N ALA A 86 -16.40 10.66 19.88
CA ALA A 86 -15.32 11.54 20.33
C ALA A 86 -15.72 12.32 21.60
N ILE A 87 -16.94 12.85 21.65
CA ILE A 87 -17.44 13.63 22.79
C ILE A 87 -17.72 12.74 24.00
N LYS A 88 -18.22 11.51 23.80
CA LYS A 88 -18.35 10.54 24.90
C LYS A 88 -17.01 10.27 25.58
N ARG A 89 -15.88 10.28 24.85
CA ARG A 89 -14.52 10.13 25.43
C ARG A 89 -14.17 11.31 26.37
N MET A 90 -14.75 12.49 26.16
CA MET A 90 -14.59 13.67 27.03
C MET A 90 -15.45 13.64 28.29
N ARG A 91 -16.42 12.71 28.41
CA ARG A 91 -17.41 12.63 29.51
C ARG A 91 -18.27 13.89 29.64
N VAL A 92 -18.68 14.46 28.51
CA VAL A 92 -19.58 15.61 28.43
C VAL A 92 -20.77 15.27 27.54
N ASP A 93 -21.88 15.98 27.71
CA ASP A 93 -23.11 15.76 26.94
C ASP A 93 -23.19 16.76 25.79
N ILE A 94 -23.71 16.32 24.63
CA ILE A 94 -23.93 17.19 23.48
C ILE A 94 -25.26 17.93 23.69
N LYS A 95 -25.23 19.26 23.65
CA LYS A 95 -26.43 20.10 23.66
C LYS A 95 -26.94 20.32 22.25
N GLU A 96 -26.05 20.70 21.35
CA GLU A 96 -26.36 21.00 19.95
C GLU A 96 -25.09 20.84 19.10
N TRP A 97 -25.25 20.40 17.86
CA TRP A 97 -24.19 20.42 16.88
C TRP A 97 -24.73 20.90 15.53
N ARG A 98 -23.87 21.60 14.77
CA ARG A 98 -24.16 22.04 13.40
C ARG A 98 -22.94 21.86 12.52
N GLN A 99 -23.16 21.62 11.24
CA GLN A 99 -22.11 21.53 10.24
C GLN A 99 -22.18 22.74 9.31
N GLU A 100 -21.06 23.45 9.17
CA GLU A 100 -20.91 24.52 8.19
C GLU A 100 -19.75 24.15 7.26
N GLY A 101 -20.08 23.67 6.05
CA GLY A 101 -19.09 23.20 5.09
C GLY A 101 -18.27 22.01 5.61
N ASN A 102 -16.96 22.22 5.79
CA ASN A 102 -16.02 21.21 6.30
C ASN A 102 -15.73 21.34 7.80
N GLN A 103 -16.49 22.17 8.52
CA GLN A 103 -16.32 22.35 9.96
C GLN A 103 -17.58 21.94 10.70
N VAL A 104 -17.38 21.33 11.87
CA VAL A 104 -18.44 21.03 12.82
C VAL A 104 -18.32 21.97 14.00
N PHE A 105 -19.43 22.57 14.38
CA PHE A 105 -19.56 23.36 15.60
C PHE A 105 -20.38 22.54 16.58
N VAL A 106 -19.81 22.28 17.75
CA VAL A 106 -20.48 21.49 18.78
C VAL A 106 -20.50 22.25 20.10
N THR A 107 -21.68 22.34 20.68
CA THR A 107 -21.91 22.91 21.99
C THR A 107 -22.09 21.75 22.97
N VAL A 108 -21.16 21.65 23.91
CA VAL A 108 -21.17 20.61 24.94
C VAL A 108 -21.53 21.20 26.29
N LYS A 109 -22.21 20.39 27.11
CA LYS A 109 -22.59 20.70 28.49
C LYS A 109 -21.98 19.69 29.44
N SER A 110 -21.51 20.15 30.59
CA SER A 110 -20.98 19.29 31.65
C SER A 110 -21.54 19.67 33.02
N THR A 111 -21.51 18.71 33.94
CA THR A 111 -21.82 18.92 35.36
C THR A 111 -20.63 19.48 36.14
N ARG A 112 -19.43 19.49 35.55
CA ARG A 112 -18.20 20.05 36.13
C ARG A 112 -17.59 21.07 35.17
N PRO A 113 -16.78 22.03 35.67
CA PRO A 113 -16.07 22.97 34.81
C PRO A 113 -15.22 22.21 33.78
N ILE A 114 -15.40 22.55 32.50
CA ILE A 114 -14.67 21.91 31.40
C ILE A 114 -13.26 22.50 31.35
N ASP A 115 -12.25 21.64 31.53
CA ASP A 115 -10.85 21.97 31.28
C ASP A 115 -10.62 22.08 29.77
N ASP A 116 -9.94 23.14 29.34
CA ASP A 116 -9.63 23.43 27.95
C ASP A 116 -8.79 22.31 27.31
N ARG A 117 -8.05 21.52 28.11
CA ARG A 117 -7.31 20.35 27.63
C ARG A 117 -8.21 19.25 27.07
N ASN A 118 -9.46 19.17 27.52
CA ASN A 118 -10.37 18.12 27.07
C ASN A 118 -10.79 18.27 25.61
N ILE A 119 -10.65 19.46 25.00
CA ILE A 119 -10.96 19.64 23.57
C ILE A 119 -10.04 18.80 22.68
N ARG A 120 -8.82 18.48 23.13
CA ARG A 120 -7.86 17.63 22.41
C ARG A 120 -8.34 16.20 22.20
N TYR A 121 -9.39 15.77 22.89
CA TYR A 121 -9.99 14.45 22.61
C TYR A 121 -10.68 14.40 21.26
N LEU A 122 -11.15 15.56 20.75
CA LEU A 122 -11.71 15.64 19.41
C LEU A 122 -10.60 15.54 18.35
N ASP A 123 -9.45 16.18 18.57
CA ASP A 123 -8.23 16.03 17.73
C ASP A 123 -7.61 14.62 17.81
N ARG A 124 -7.98 13.81 18.79
CA ARG A 124 -7.56 12.39 18.88
C ARG A 124 -8.42 11.47 18.02
N SER A 125 -9.55 11.97 17.51
CA SER A 125 -10.33 11.25 16.52
C SER A 125 -9.61 11.29 15.18
N ASP A 126 -9.72 10.23 14.40
CA ASP A 126 -9.19 10.20 13.03
C ASP A 126 -10.06 11.02 12.06
N ALA A 127 -11.28 11.39 12.48
CA ALA A 127 -12.28 12.08 11.68
C ALA A 127 -12.22 13.62 11.79
N PHE A 128 -11.57 14.16 12.82
CA PHE A 128 -11.55 15.59 13.12
C PHE A 128 -10.12 16.09 13.38
N ASP A 129 -9.86 17.36 13.09
CA ASP A 129 -8.57 18.02 13.30
C ASP A 129 -8.78 19.52 13.58
N ASP A 130 -7.75 20.22 14.06
CA ASP A 130 -7.75 21.66 14.33
C ASP A 130 -8.90 22.14 15.23
N THR A 131 -9.12 21.49 16.38
CA THR A 131 -10.18 21.87 17.32
C THR A 131 -9.90 23.20 18.01
N LYS A 132 -10.87 24.12 17.98
CA LYS A 132 -10.78 25.46 18.61
C LYS A 132 -11.97 25.72 19.52
N ILE A 133 -11.73 26.50 20.59
CA ILE A 133 -12.81 26.98 21.46
C ILE A 133 -13.29 28.31 20.88
N GLU A 134 -14.56 28.36 20.52
CA GLU A 134 -15.21 29.57 20.01
C GLU A 134 -15.78 30.41 21.16
N SER A 135 -16.41 29.76 22.13
CA SER A 135 -17.00 30.44 23.28
C SER A 135 -17.09 29.53 24.51
N LYS A 136 -17.04 30.14 25.68
CA LYS A 136 -17.17 29.48 26.99
C LYS A 136 -18.13 30.28 27.85
N SER A 137 -19.08 29.60 28.46
CA SER A 137 -20.04 30.23 29.37
C SER A 137 -19.33 30.72 30.65
N PRO A 138 -19.78 31.80 31.32
CA PRO A 138 -19.10 32.37 32.49
C PRO A 138 -18.93 31.41 33.68
N ASP A 139 -19.84 30.45 33.79
CA ASP A 139 -19.89 29.34 34.75
C ASP A 139 -19.02 28.14 34.33
N GLY A 140 -18.48 28.13 33.11
CA GLY A 140 -17.55 27.11 32.60
C GLY A 140 -18.17 25.73 32.35
N LEU A 141 -19.50 25.62 32.43
CA LEU A 141 -20.27 24.38 32.27
C LEU A 141 -20.69 24.12 30.82
N GLU A 142 -20.74 25.17 29.99
CA GLU A 142 -21.02 25.08 28.55
C GLU A 142 -19.85 25.63 27.73
N VAL A 143 -19.44 24.90 26.70
CA VAL A 143 -18.37 25.27 25.77
C VAL A 143 -18.84 24.99 24.35
N THR A 144 -18.67 25.97 23.46
CA THR A 144 -18.81 25.77 22.02
C THR A 144 -17.44 25.65 21.40
N MET A 145 -17.20 24.54 20.71
CA MET A 145 -15.96 24.28 19.99
C MET A 145 -16.22 24.01 18.51
N SER A 146 -15.27 24.40 17.68
CA SER A 146 -15.24 24.10 16.25
C SER A 146 -14.16 23.05 15.97
N ALA A 147 -14.39 22.15 15.02
CA ALA A 147 -13.39 21.23 14.53
C ALA A 147 -13.53 21.02 13.02
N SER A 148 -12.41 20.83 12.33
CA SER A 148 -12.39 20.58 10.89
C SER A 148 -12.51 19.10 10.60
N ILE A 149 -13.34 18.72 9.62
CA ILE A 149 -13.52 17.33 9.19
C ILE A 149 -12.32 16.91 8.35
N LYS A 150 -11.67 15.81 8.74
CA LYS A 150 -10.50 15.26 8.07
C LYS A 150 -10.92 14.21 7.06
N GLN A 151 -10.79 14.55 5.77
CA GLN A 151 -11.16 13.63 4.70
C GLN A 151 -10.08 12.59 4.42
N GLN A 152 -10.45 11.31 4.54
CA GLN A 152 -9.57 10.15 4.35
C GLN A 152 -10.10 9.23 3.24
N TYR A 153 -9.21 8.74 2.38
CA TYR A 153 -9.58 7.85 1.27
C TYR A 153 -9.12 6.41 1.53
N PHE A 154 -10.07 5.47 1.55
CA PHE A 154 -9.78 4.04 1.74
C PHE A 154 -10.23 3.24 0.52
N LEU A 155 -9.40 3.23 -0.54
CA LEU A 155 -9.74 2.64 -1.84
C LEU A 155 -10.08 1.15 -1.74
N PHE A 156 -9.33 0.39 -0.96
CA PHE A 156 -9.59 -1.04 -0.72
C PHE A 156 -10.29 -1.30 0.62
N GLY A 157 -10.66 -0.24 1.35
CA GLY A 157 -11.23 -0.34 2.69
C GLY A 157 -10.18 -0.57 3.78
N THR A 158 -10.66 -0.88 4.98
CA THR A 158 -9.81 -1.08 6.16
C THR A 158 -10.01 -2.46 6.80
N ASP A 159 -8.97 -2.92 7.51
CA ASP A 159 -9.02 -4.19 8.24
C ASP A 159 -9.78 -4.11 9.57
N ASN A 160 -9.76 -5.20 10.34
CA ASN A 160 -10.39 -5.30 11.67
C ASN A 160 -9.77 -4.39 12.75
N THR A 161 -8.63 -3.77 12.45
CA THR A 161 -7.96 -2.79 13.31
C THR A 161 -8.03 -1.38 12.74
N GLY A 162 -8.54 -1.19 11.52
CA GLY A 162 -8.63 0.11 10.86
C GLY A 162 -7.39 0.51 10.07
N ARG A 163 -6.55 -0.45 9.65
CA ARG A 163 -5.41 -0.17 8.75
C ARG A 163 -5.86 -0.21 7.29
N ASP A 164 -5.30 0.67 6.47
CA ASP A 164 -5.62 0.76 5.04
C ASP A 164 -5.13 -0.49 4.27
N LEU A 165 -6.05 -1.14 3.57
CA LEU A 165 -5.77 -2.40 2.85
C LEU A 165 -4.96 -2.19 1.57
N LEU A 166 -5.11 -1.04 0.90
CA LEU A 166 -4.38 -0.78 -0.35
C LEU A 166 -2.88 -0.64 -0.07
N SER A 167 -2.52 0.23 0.88
CA SER A 167 -1.14 0.44 1.34
C SER A 167 -0.48 -0.86 1.75
N ARG A 168 -1.20 -1.67 2.53
CA ARG A 168 -0.71 -2.96 3.03
C ARG A 168 -0.51 -3.98 1.91
N THR A 169 -1.43 -4.05 0.95
CA THR A 169 -1.33 -4.99 -0.18
C THR A 169 -0.14 -4.62 -1.07
N LEU A 170 0.05 -3.34 -1.38
CA LEU A 170 1.18 -2.88 -2.18
C LEU A 170 2.52 -3.12 -1.49
N MET A 171 2.62 -2.82 -0.20
CA MET A 171 3.84 -3.07 0.57
C MET A 171 4.14 -4.58 0.70
N ALA A 172 3.11 -5.41 0.92
CA ALA A 172 3.26 -6.86 0.93
C ALA A 172 3.71 -7.42 -0.42
N GLY A 173 3.20 -6.85 -1.53
CA GLY A 173 3.65 -7.15 -2.88
C GLY A 173 5.14 -6.84 -3.07
N ARG A 174 5.59 -5.66 -2.64
CA ARG A 174 7.00 -5.25 -2.70
C ARG A 174 7.92 -6.22 -1.97
N ILE A 175 7.53 -6.60 -0.74
CA ILE A 175 8.29 -7.54 0.08
C ILE A 175 8.32 -8.92 -0.57
N SER A 176 7.19 -9.42 -1.06
CA SER A 176 7.11 -10.73 -1.73
C SER A 176 8.01 -10.81 -2.95
N LEU A 177 8.03 -9.77 -3.79
CA LEU A 177 8.90 -9.69 -4.96
C LEU A 177 10.38 -9.68 -4.58
N ALA A 178 10.74 -8.93 -3.53
CA ALA A 178 12.11 -8.89 -3.04
C ALA A 178 12.58 -10.27 -2.53
N ILE A 179 11.73 -10.97 -1.76
CA ILE A 179 12.03 -12.32 -1.26
C ILE A 179 12.17 -13.31 -2.42
N GLY A 180 11.25 -13.29 -3.39
CA GLY A 180 11.31 -14.17 -4.57
C GLY A 180 12.59 -13.96 -5.39
N LEU A 181 12.96 -12.70 -5.62
CA LEU A 181 14.19 -12.36 -6.33
C LEU A 181 15.44 -12.83 -5.56
N LEU A 182 15.49 -12.57 -4.25
CA LEU A 182 16.61 -13.00 -3.39
C LEU A 182 16.74 -14.52 -3.37
N ALA A 183 15.63 -15.25 -3.23
CA ALA A 183 15.61 -16.70 -3.26
C ALA A 183 16.14 -17.25 -4.60
N GLY A 184 15.76 -16.64 -5.72
CA GLY A 184 16.28 -17.00 -7.05
C GLY A 184 17.79 -16.80 -7.17
N VAL A 185 18.31 -15.67 -6.69
CA VAL A 185 19.76 -15.41 -6.68
C VAL A 185 20.49 -16.45 -5.83
N VAL A 186 20.00 -16.73 -4.63
CA VAL A 186 20.60 -17.75 -3.74
C VAL A 186 20.57 -19.14 -4.39
N ALA A 187 19.45 -19.53 -5.00
CA ALA A 187 19.34 -20.81 -5.69
C ALA A 187 20.32 -20.94 -6.85
N VAL A 188 20.51 -19.89 -7.65
CA VAL A 188 21.51 -19.87 -8.74
C VAL A 188 22.93 -19.99 -8.18
N VAL A 189 23.27 -19.24 -7.13
CA VAL A 189 24.60 -19.31 -6.52
C VAL A 189 24.90 -20.72 -6.01
N ILE A 190 23.99 -21.32 -5.24
CA ILE A 190 24.16 -22.67 -4.71
C ILE A 190 24.22 -23.70 -5.84
N GLY A 191 23.31 -23.61 -6.81
CA GLY A 191 23.25 -24.52 -7.95
C GLY A 191 24.52 -24.48 -8.81
N VAL A 192 25.07 -23.29 -9.06
CA VAL A 192 26.32 -23.12 -9.80
C VAL A 192 27.50 -23.68 -9.02
N VAL A 193 27.63 -23.36 -7.73
CA VAL A 193 28.75 -23.85 -6.89
C VAL A 193 28.72 -25.37 -6.80
N TYR A 194 27.56 -25.95 -6.48
CA TYR A 194 27.41 -27.40 -6.36
C TYR A 194 27.58 -28.10 -7.71
N GLY A 195 26.97 -27.58 -8.77
CA GLY A 195 27.09 -28.12 -10.12
C GLY A 195 28.53 -28.11 -10.64
N ALA A 196 29.27 -27.01 -10.40
CA ALA A 196 30.68 -26.92 -10.76
C ALA A 196 31.55 -27.91 -9.97
N ALA A 197 31.32 -28.05 -8.66
CA ALA A 197 32.04 -29.01 -7.83
C ALA A 197 31.80 -30.46 -8.28
N ALA A 198 30.55 -30.83 -8.55
CA ALA A 198 30.19 -32.15 -9.05
C ALA A 198 30.78 -32.43 -10.44
N GLY A 199 30.76 -31.45 -11.35
CA GLY A 199 31.36 -31.59 -12.68
C GLY A 199 32.88 -31.78 -12.63
N PHE A 200 33.57 -31.03 -11.75
CA PHE A 200 35.02 -31.19 -11.56
C PHE A 200 35.39 -32.52 -10.92
N ALA A 201 34.60 -32.99 -9.95
CA ALA A 201 34.81 -34.30 -9.33
C ALA A 201 34.53 -35.44 -10.31
N GLY A 202 33.42 -35.39 -11.06
CA GLY A 202 33.06 -36.41 -12.06
C GLY A 202 34.13 -36.59 -13.13
N GLY A 203 34.74 -35.50 -13.62
CA GLY A 203 35.86 -35.59 -14.55
C GLY A 203 37.07 -36.35 -13.98
N LYS A 204 37.33 -36.27 -12.67
CA LYS A 204 38.42 -37.02 -12.02
C LYS A 204 38.09 -38.48 -11.73
N VAL A 205 36.81 -38.84 -11.58
CA VAL A 205 36.39 -40.24 -11.38
C VAL A 205 36.37 -40.98 -12.71
N ASP A 206 35.96 -40.33 -13.80
CA ASP A 206 35.97 -40.90 -15.15
C ASP A 206 37.39 -41.06 -15.74
N GLU A 207 38.33 -40.21 -15.37
CA GLU A 207 39.73 -40.28 -15.83
C GLU A 207 40.56 -41.37 -15.12
N GLY A 208 40.05 -41.91 -14.01
CA GLY A 208 40.66 -43.00 -13.24
C GLY A 208 40.17 -44.41 -13.60
N MET A 209 39.20 -44.53 -14.51
CA MET A 209 38.69 -45.80 -15.05
C MET A 209 39.24 -46.06 -16.45
#